data_AF-A0A4P0YH70-F1
#
_entry.id   AF-A0A4P0YH70-F1
#
_cell.length_a   1.000
_cell.length_b   1.000
_cell.length_c   1.000
_cell.angle_alpha   90.00
_cell.angle_beta   90.00
_cell.angle_gamma   90.00
#
_symmetry.space_group_name_H-M   'P 1'
#
loop_
_entity.id
_entity.type
_entity.pdbx_description
1 polymer ?
#
loop_
_entity_poly.entity_id
_entity_poly.type
_entity_poly.pdbx_seq_one_letter_code
_entity_poly.pdbx_strand_id
1 'polypeptide(L)'
;MTCTPSWPNLRGVSEFILPHVRNIKLMQDKDFYECAHPSEYGSLDMYKVMQALYDNGFDGYIRPDHGRFIWGETGRPGYGLFDRALGVTYLKGLWEALSKR
;
A
#
# COMPACT_ATOMS: atom_id res chain seq x y z
N MET A 1 6.40 19.28 -12.13
CA MET A 1 6.91 18.03 -12.71
C MET A 1 6.06 16.89 -12.15
N THR A 2 4.93 16.59 -12.80
CA THR A 2 4.05 15.49 -12.40
C THR A 2 4.69 14.20 -12.90
N CYS A 3 5.34 13.45 -12.01
CA CYS A 3 5.80 12.11 -12.33
C CYS A 3 4.54 11.23 -12.42
N THR A 4 3.97 11.10 -13.61
CA THR A 4 3.01 10.03 -13.89
C THR A 4 3.81 8.74 -13.90
N PRO A 5 3.59 7.82 -12.95
CA PRO A 5 4.32 6.57 -12.97
C PRO A 5 3.89 5.80 -14.22
N SER A 6 4.83 5.51 -15.11
CA SER A 6 4.62 4.52 -16.17
C SER A 6 4.66 3.15 -15.48
N TRP A 7 3.50 2.60 -15.17
CA TRP A 7 3.42 1.26 -14.58
C TRP A 7 3.78 0.22 -15.63
N PRO A 8 4.67 -0.74 -15.34
CA PRO A 8 4.91 -1.87 -16.23
C PRO A 8 3.59 -2.64 -16.43
N ASN A 9 3.38 -3.15 -17.65
CA ASN A 9 2.24 -4.00 -17.96
C ASN A 9 2.38 -5.32 -17.19
N LEU A 10 1.59 -5.50 -16.13
CA LEU A 10 1.60 -6.69 -15.27
C LEU A 10 0.63 -7.78 -15.78
N ARG A 11 0.16 -7.70 -17.03
CA ARG A 11 -0.67 -8.77 -17.61
C ARG A 11 0.13 -10.08 -17.69
N GLY A 12 -0.35 -11.11 -16.99
CA GLY A 12 0.17 -12.48 -17.10
C GLY A 12 1.32 -12.84 -16.15
N VAL A 13 1.64 -12.01 -15.15
CA VAL A 13 2.59 -12.40 -14.09
C VAL A 13 1.89 -13.27 -13.05
N SER A 14 1.78 -14.56 -13.34
CA SER A 14 1.34 -15.61 -12.40
C SER A 14 2.48 -16.17 -11.55
N GLU A 15 3.72 -15.73 -11.77
CA GLU A 15 4.89 -16.26 -11.05
C GLU A 15 5.41 -15.26 -10.01
N PHE A 16 5.04 -15.52 -8.75
CA PHE A 16 5.76 -15.10 -7.53
C PHE A 16 5.90 -13.60 -7.23
N ILE A 17 4.93 -12.76 -7.62
CA ILE A 17 4.85 -11.37 -7.14
C ILE A 17 4.03 -11.31 -5.85
N LEU A 18 4.63 -10.77 -4.78
CA LEU A 18 3.98 -10.52 -3.49
C LEU A 18 4.03 -9.01 -3.18
N PRO A 19 3.00 -8.22 -3.58
CA PRO A 19 2.96 -6.80 -3.30
C PRO A 19 2.96 -6.50 -1.81
N HIS A 20 3.93 -5.70 -1.40
CA HIS A 20 4.00 -5.06 -0.10
C HIS A 20 3.46 -3.64 -0.24
N VAL A 21 2.20 -3.46 0.16
CA VAL A 21 1.49 -2.22 -0.08
C VAL A 21 1.42 -1.44 1.23
N ARG A 22 2.30 -0.45 1.35
CA ARG A 22 2.38 0.49 2.48
C ARG A 22 2.53 1.91 1.97
N ASN A 23 2.27 2.89 2.84
CA ASN A 23 2.40 4.29 2.49
C ASN A 23 3.56 4.92 3.26
N ILE A 24 4.29 5.80 2.59
CA ILE A 24 5.39 6.56 3.17
C ILE A 24 5.10 8.06 3.01
N LYS A 25 5.59 8.86 3.96
CA LYS A 25 5.65 10.30 3.78
C LYS A 25 7.05 10.69 3.35
N LEU A 26 7.17 11.20 2.13
CA LEU A 26 8.40 11.77 1.61
C LEU A 26 8.67 13.13 2.29
N MET A 27 9.91 13.31 2.73
CA MET A 27 10.45 14.53 3.29
C MET A 27 11.43 15.16 2.30
N GLN A 28 12.09 16.25 2.70
CA GLN A 28 13.14 16.87 1.89
C GLN A 28 14.40 15.96 1.85
N ASP A 29 15.31 16.24 0.92
CA ASP A 29 16.64 15.60 0.86
C ASP A 29 16.66 14.06 0.80
N LYS A 30 15.67 13.47 0.14
CA LYS A 30 15.50 12.00 -0.02
C LYS A 30 15.23 11.26 1.29
N ASP A 31 14.79 11.96 2.32
CA ASP A 31 14.35 11.37 3.57
C ASP A 31 12.85 10.99 3.52
N PHE A 32 12.43 10.04 4.34
CA PHE A 32 11.04 9.62 4.46
C PHE A 32 10.76 8.93 5.79
N TYR A 33 9.48 8.86 6.18
CA TYR A 33 9.03 8.01 7.28
C TYR A 33 7.82 7.16 6.89
N GLU A 34 7.69 6.00 7.54
CA GLU A 34 6.53 5.11 7.39
C GLU A 34 5.30 5.71 8.08
N CYS A 35 4.16 5.74 7.41
CA CYS A 35 2.93 6.39 7.89
C CYS A 35 1.72 5.44 7.84
N ALA A 36 0.54 5.93 8.22
CA ALA A 36 -0.68 5.15 8.09
C ALA A 36 -0.97 4.85 6.60
N HIS A 37 -1.59 3.71 6.30
CA HIS A 37 -1.89 3.31 4.93
C HIS A 37 -2.71 4.33 4.12
N PRO A 38 -3.73 5.04 4.65
CA PRO A 38 -4.54 5.92 3.82
C PRO A 38 -3.74 7.03 3.11
N SER A 39 -4.11 7.35 1.87
CA SER A 39 -3.39 8.31 1.01
C SER A 39 -3.18 9.68 1.68
N GLU A 40 -4.12 10.14 2.50
CA GLU A 40 -4.06 11.44 3.18
C GLU A 40 -2.87 11.58 4.14
N TYR A 41 -2.37 10.47 4.69
CA TYR A 41 -1.30 10.47 5.69
C TYR A 41 0.10 10.37 5.07
N GLY A 42 0.20 9.95 3.81
CA GLY A 42 1.47 9.73 3.12
C GLY A 42 1.69 10.67 1.95
N SER A 43 2.53 10.19 1.03
CA SER A 43 2.85 10.85 -0.23
C SER A 43 2.45 10.02 -1.44
N LEU A 44 1.96 8.79 -1.24
CA LEU A 44 1.48 7.90 -2.30
C LEU A 44 -0.05 7.93 -2.40
N ASP A 45 -0.56 7.95 -3.62
CA ASP A 45 -1.98 7.77 -3.92
C ASP A 45 -2.32 6.27 -3.93
N MET A 46 -2.76 5.78 -2.77
CA MET A 46 -3.00 4.34 -2.58
C MET A 46 -4.16 3.81 -3.41
N TYR A 47 -5.14 4.65 -3.76
CA TYR A 47 -6.19 4.25 -4.70
C TYR A 47 -5.57 3.96 -6.06
N LYS A 48 -4.71 4.85 -6.59
CA LYS A 48 -4.02 4.61 -7.88
C LYS A 48 -3.07 3.42 -7.85
N VAL A 49 -2.39 3.18 -6.72
CA VAL A 49 -1.53 1.99 -6.56
C VAL A 49 -2.37 0.71 -6.65
N MET A 50 -3.47 0.63 -5.90
CA MET A 50 -4.36 -0.54 -5.95
C MET A 50 -5.05 -0.67 -7.31
N GLN A 51 -5.41 0.45 -7.94
CA GLN A 51 -5.98 0.49 -9.28
C GLN A 51 -5.01 -0.08 -10.32
N ALA A 52 -3.71 0.26 -10.24
CA ALA A 52 -2.72 -0.29 -11.15
C ALA A 52 -2.63 -1.82 -11.02
N LEU A 53 -2.66 -2.37 -9.80
CA LEU A 53 -2.71 -3.83 -9.61
C LEU A 53 -3.99 -4.44 -10.21
N TYR A 54 -5.14 -3.83 -9.94
CA TYR A 54 -6.44 -4.29 -10.42
C TYR A 54 -6.57 -4.26 -11.96
N ASP A 55 -6.24 -3.13 -12.59
CA ASP A 55 -6.35 -2.92 -14.04
C ASP A 55 -5.41 -3.82 -14.84
N ASN A 56 -4.33 -4.32 -14.22
CA ASN A 56 -3.43 -5.30 -14.82
C ASN A 56 -3.85 -6.76 -14.57
N GLY A 57 -4.94 -7.01 -13.83
CA GLY A 57 -5.46 -8.35 -13.58
C GLY A 57 -4.69 -9.14 -12.53
N PHE A 58 -4.10 -8.46 -11.53
CA PHE A 58 -3.41 -9.14 -10.43
C PHE A 58 -4.39 -9.95 -9.57
N ASP A 59 -4.12 -11.25 -9.39
CA ASP A 59 -4.94 -12.19 -8.62
C ASP A 59 -4.18 -12.87 -7.45
N GLY A 60 -2.95 -12.43 -7.18
CA GLY A 60 -2.10 -12.95 -6.11
C GLY A 60 -2.37 -12.35 -4.72
N TYR A 61 -1.47 -12.65 -3.77
CA TYR A 61 -1.58 -12.19 -2.38
C TYR A 61 -0.97 -10.79 -2.18
N ILE A 62 -1.74 -9.88 -1.58
CA ILE A 62 -1.29 -8.54 -1.17
C ILE A 62 -1.19 -8.49 0.36
N ARG A 63 -0.12 -7.86 0.88
CA ARG A 63 0.03 -7.60 2.32
C ARG A 63 0.29 -6.11 2.61
N PRO A 64 -0.16 -5.59 3.76
CA PRO A 64 -0.02 -4.17 4.15
C PRO A 64 1.41 -3.80 4.56
N ASP A 65 2.29 -4.80 4.63
CA ASP A 65 3.68 -4.71 5.05
C ASP A 65 3.90 -4.14 6.45
N HIS A 66 4.32 -2.87 6.58
CA HIS A 66 4.59 -2.20 7.86
C HIS A 66 3.41 -1.33 8.29
N GLY A 67 3.30 -1.12 9.61
CA GLY A 67 2.38 -0.16 10.21
C GLY A 67 3.00 0.52 11.43
N ARG A 68 2.42 1.64 11.87
CA ARG A 68 2.85 2.37 13.07
C ARG A 68 2.59 1.52 14.32
N PHE A 69 3.33 1.81 15.38
CA PHE A 69 2.91 1.38 16.71
C PHE A 69 1.84 2.33 17.22
N ILE A 70 0.64 1.79 17.40
CA ILE A 70 -0.49 2.51 17.97
C ILE A 70 -0.98 1.76 19.22
N TRP A 71 -1.70 2.46 20.09
CA TRP A 71 -2.37 1.85 21.25
C TRP A 71 -1.45 1.04 22.19
N GLY A 72 -0.22 1.53 22.39
CA GLY A 72 0.72 0.94 23.36
C GLY A 72 1.44 -0.31 22.88
N GLU A 73 1.45 -0.60 21.57
CA GLU A 73 2.23 -1.71 21.02
C GLU A 73 3.73 -1.58 21.28
N THR A 74 4.37 -2.74 21.49
CA THR A 74 5.82 -2.89 21.62
C THR A 74 6.31 -4.05 20.76
N GLY A 75 7.61 -4.14 20.53
CA GLY A 75 8.24 -5.22 19.75
C GLY A 75 9.01 -4.70 18.55
N ARG A 76 9.05 -5.50 17.46
CA ARG A 76 9.80 -5.14 16.25
C ARG A 76 9.11 -4.00 15.50
N PRO A 77 9.79 -2.85 15.28
CA PRO A 77 9.20 -1.70 14.58
C PRO A 77 8.58 -2.09 13.23
N GLY A 78 7.38 -1.59 12.94
CA GLY A 78 6.65 -1.91 11.72
C GLY A 78 5.79 -3.16 11.79
N TYR A 79 5.99 -4.05 12.77
CA TYR A 79 5.32 -5.36 12.84
C TYR A 79 4.25 -5.47 13.93
N GLY A 80 3.81 -4.33 14.49
CA GLY A 80 2.63 -4.28 15.38
C GLY A 80 1.38 -4.82 14.67
N LEU A 81 0.47 -5.43 15.41
CA LEU A 81 -0.79 -5.95 14.89
C LEU A 81 -1.72 -4.83 14.42
N PHE A 82 -1.89 -3.78 15.21
CA PHE A 82 -3.04 -2.88 15.08
C PHE A 82 -3.04 -2.07 13.78
N ASP A 83 -2.00 -1.28 13.53
CA ASP A 83 -1.98 -0.41 12.35
C ASP A 83 -1.85 -1.22 11.05
N ARG A 84 -1.23 -2.42 11.10
CA ARG A 84 -1.24 -3.37 9.98
C ARG A 84 -2.65 -3.91 9.71
N ALA A 85 -3.42 -4.25 10.75
CA ALA A 85 -4.80 -4.71 10.58
C ALA A 85 -5.68 -3.62 9.97
N LEU A 86 -5.55 -2.37 10.44
CA LEU A 86 -6.21 -1.22 9.84
C LEU A 86 -5.82 -1.09 8.36
N GLY A 87 -4.53 -1.20 8.05
CA GLY A 87 -4.00 -1.22 6.69
C GLY A 87 -4.65 -2.28 5.79
N VAL A 88 -4.75 -3.53 6.23
CA VAL A 88 -5.43 -4.59 5.46
C VAL A 88 -6.87 -4.20 5.13
N THR A 89 -7.63 -3.74 6.13
CA THR A 89 -9.05 -3.41 5.94
C THR A 89 -9.22 -2.24 4.97
N TYR A 90 -8.36 -1.23 5.04
CA TYR A 90 -8.33 -0.12 4.10
C TYR A 90 -8.06 -0.58 2.66
N LEU A 91 -7.00 -1.38 2.45
CA LEU A 91 -6.65 -1.91 1.13
C LEU A 91 -7.75 -2.81 0.56
N LYS A 92 -8.41 -3.60 1.42
CA LYS A 92 -9.56 -4.42 1.03
C LYS A 92 -10.74 -3.57 0.58
N GLY A 93 -11.01 -2.47 1.28
CA GLY A 93 -12.05 -1.50 0.88
C GLY A 93 -11.76 -0.84 -0.47
N LEU A 94 -10.51 -0.46 -0.74
CA LEU A 94 -10.11 0.04 -2.06
C LEU A 94 -10.31 -1.01 -3.17
N TRP A 95 -9.92 -2.25 -2.91
CA TRP A 95 -10.12 -3.35 -3.86
C TRP A 95 -11.60 -3.60 -4.14
N GLU A 96 -12.44 -3.58 -3.11
CA GLU A 96 -13.90 -3.70 -3.27
C GLU A 96 -14.44 -2.55 -4.13
N ALA A 97 -14.06 -1.30 -3.84
CA ALA A 97 -14.48 -0.15 -4.63
C ALA A 97 -14.08 -0.26 -6.11
N LEU A 98 -12.85 -0.71 -6.40
CA LEU A 98 -12.37 -0.94 -7.76
C LEU A 98 -13.16 -2.05 -8.47
N SER A 99 -13.54 -3.11 -7.75
CA SER A 99 -14.32 -4.23 -8.31
C SER A 99 -15.77 -3.89 -8.66
N LYS A 100 -16.30 -2.79 -8.11
CA LYS A 100 -17.67 -2.32 -8.33
C LYS A 100 -17.76 -1.08 -9.24
N ARG A 101 -16.63 -0.62 -9.78
CA ARG A 101 -16.54 0.54 -10.65
C ARG A 101 -17.15 0.29 -12.02
#